data_AF-A0A1I0H037-F1
#
_entry.id   AF-A0A1I0H037-F1
#
_cell.length_a   1.000
_cell.length_b   1.000
_cell.length_c   1.000
_cell.angle_alpha   90.00
_cell.angle_beta   90.00
_cell.angle_gamma   90.00
#
_symmetry.space_group_name_H-M   'P 1'
#
loop_
_entity.id
_entity.type
_entity.pdbx_description
1 polymer ?
#
loop_
_entity_poly.entity_id
_entity_poly.type
_entity_poly.pdbx_seq_one_letter_code
_entity_poly.pdbx_strand_id
1 'polypeptide(L)'
;MGVDQVARYSFLEGMYSNVLAIGGLLSCLLVSASAYGQSNPQQMVVTNVDYDTAAKTFFIYGRNFGAVSPVVTLAGELSLIVRQNQNTSIVAALPSFVSLPSGSYLLTVSVGSEVYQNDSFDITLGAVGPQGPKGESGPMGPQGEKGERGDSGPIGPQGEKGEKGEPGMAGSQGPVGLSVLAKTTHEAAGGNCATSGTKVEVGVDVNRNAILEISEVNSSLTRYVCNGAVGPAGDQGVPGPQGAQGPKGDQGVPGTPKSFTCKMVTGVSGKGSSAACESPWYLTGGGCNPGGNMYVTHASWITGNMYSCASHATTAMLQAQAICCLMQ
;
A
#
# COMPACT_ATOMS: atom_id res chain seq x y z
N MET A 1 17.69 -24.58 -22.54
CA MET A 1 17.61 -25.36 -21.28
C MET A 1 17.95 -24.40 -20.17
N GLY A 2 17.10 -24.01 -19.23
CA GLY A 2 15.66 -24.14 -19.03
C GLY A 2 15.18 -22.81 -18.43
N VAL A 3 13.96 -22.41 -18.76
CA VAL A 3 13.35 -21.16 -18.28
C VAL A 3 12.69 -21.51 -16.94
N ASP A 4 13.20 -20.99 -15.82
CA ASP A 4 12.59 -21.21 -14.51
C ASP A 4 12.63 -19.93 -13.66
N GLN A 5 11.48 -19.28 -13.58
CA GLN A 5 10.74 -18.89 -12.37
C GLN A 5 9.77 -17.76 -12.74
N VAL A 6 8.50 -18.14 -12.93
CA VAL A 6 7.38 -17.23 -13.21
C VAL A 6 6.84 -16.72 -11.87
N ALA A 7 7.10 -15.46 -11.54
CA ALA A 7 6.39 -14.78 -10.45
C ALA A 7 5.07 -14.19 -10.99
N ARG A 8 3.94 -14.76 -10.57
CA ARG A 8 2.59 -14.18 -10.71
C ARG A 8 2.09 -13.83 -9.31
N TYR A 9 1.54 -12.64 -9.09
CA TYR A 9 0.14 -12.40 -8.66
C TYR A 9 -0.15 -10.97 -8.15
N SER A 10 -1.33 -10.50 -8.57
CA SER A 10 -2.35 -9.61 -7.98
C SER A 10 -2.05 -8.23 -7.35
N PHE A 11 -2.52 -7.22 -8.08
CA PHE A 11 -2.98 -5.91 -7.59
C PHE A 11 -4.18 -6.06 -6.63
N LEU A 12 -4.09 -5.50 -5.42
CA LEU A 12 -5.24 -5.24 -4.54
C LEU A 12 -5.55 -3.73 -4.58
N GLU A 13 -6.59 -3.34 -5.30
CA GLU A 13 -7.14 -1.99 -5.20
C GLU A 13 -8.24 -1.96 -4.11
N GLY A 14 -7.99 -1.21 -3.04
CA GLY A 14 -8.97 -0.94 -1.99
C GLY A 14 -9.88 0.23 -2.36
N MET A 15 -11.15 -0.07 -2.62
CA MET A 15 -12.21 0.91 -2.84
C MET A 15 -12.59 1.64 -1.52
N TYR A 16 -12.57 2.98 -1.55
CA TYR A 16 -13.32 3.80 -0.60
C TYR A 16 -14.81 3.76 -0.98
N SER A 17 -15.67 3.30 -0.06
CA SER A 17 -17.12 3.32 -0.22
C SER A 17 -17.75 4.28 0.79
N ASN A 18 -18.23 5.43 0.29
CA ASN A 18 -19.23 6.25 0.97
C ASN A 18 -20.60 5.73 0.54
N VAL A 19 -21.35 5.17 1.48
CA VAL A 19 -22.75 4.76 1.30
C VAL A 19 -23.64 5.97 1.56
N LEU A 20 -24.32 6.46 0.52
CA LEU A 20 -25.56 7.23 0.68
C LEU A 20 -26.66 6.50 -0.09
N ALA A 21 -27.54 5.86 0.66
CA ALA A 21 -28.76 5.25 0.14
C ALA A 21 -29.86 6.31 0.07
N ILE A 22 -30.48 6.48 -1.11
CA ILE A 22 -31.84 6.99 -1.23
C ILE A 22 -32.55 6.16 -2.30
N GLY A 23 -33.60 5.46 -1.88
CA GLY A 23 -34.48 4.72 -2.77
C GLY A 23 -35.54 5.63 -3.40
N GLY A 24 -36.01 5.26 -4.60
CA GLY A 24 -37.23 5.81 -5.18
C GLY A 24 -37.33 5.72 -6.69
N LEU A 25 -38.07 4.69 -7.14
CA LEU A 25 -38.91 4.63 -8.36
C LEU A 25 -38.25 4.55 -9.76
N LEU A 26 -38.40 3.34 -10.33
CA LEU A 26 -38.92 3.07 -11.68
C LEU A 26 -38.25 3.79 -12.86
N SER A 27 -37.33 3.10 -13.55
CA SER A 27 -37.15 3.08 -15.02
C SER A 27 -35.96 2.18 -15.39
N CYS A 28 -36.19 1.19 -16.24
CA CYS A 28 -35.12 0.42 -16.88
C CYS A 28 -34.21 1.36 -17.70
N LEU A 29 -32.99 1.60 -17.22
CA LEU A 29 -31.86 2.00 -18.03
C LEU A 29 -30.64 1.24 -17.52
N LEU A 30 -30.22 0.23 -18.29
CA LEU A 30 -28.91 -0.39 -18.15
C LEU A 30 -27.86 0.67 -18.49
N VAL A 31 -27.41 1.42 -17.48
CA VAL A 31 -26.13 2.12 -17.57
C VAL A 31 -25.09 1.06 -17.23
N SER A 32 -24.52 0.44 -18.25
CA SER A 32 -23.24 -0.25 -18.11
C SER A 32 -22.21 0.82 -17.73
N ALA A 33 -21.95 0.99 -16.43
CA ALA A 33 -20.82 1.76 -15.95
C ALA A 33 -19.56 0.93 -16.21
N SER A 34 -18.95 1.14 -17.38
CA SER A 34 -17.53 0.83 -17.52
C SER A 34 -16.78 1.82 -16.64
N ALA A 35 -16.44 1.42 -15.41
CA ALA A 35 -15.41 2.08 -14.64
C ALA A 35 -14.07 1.82 -15.36
N TYR A 36 -13.82 2.56 -16.43
CA TYR A 36 -12.50 2.65 -17.04
C TYR A 36 -11.72 3.59 -16.13
N GLY A 37 -11.05 3.03 -15.11
CA GLY A 37 -9.97 3.76 -14.45
C GLY A 37 -8.97 4.13 -15.56
N GLN A 38 -8.97 5.40 -15.98
CA GLN A 38 -7.99 5.89 -16.94
C GLN A 38 -6.62 5.82 -16.26
N SER A 39 -5.93 4.69 -16.40
CA SER A 39 -4.48 4.66 -16.30
C SER A 39 -3.97 5.73 -17.27
N ASN A 40 -3.29 6.75 -16.77
CA ASN A 40 -2.71 7.77 -17.63
C ASN A 40 -1.86 7.05 -18.71
N PRO A 41 -2.18 7.19 -20.01
CA PRO A 41 -1.50 6.43 -21.06
C PRO A 41 -0.02 6.78 -21.19
N GLN A 42 0.44 7.85 -20.53
CA GLN A 42 1.84 8.26 -20.41
C GLN A 42 2.51 7.79 -19.11
N GLN A 43 1.80 7.09 -18.22
CA GLN A 43 2.38 6.60 -16.98
C GLN A 43 3.36 5.47 -17.28
N MET A 44 4.58 5.63 -16.76
CA MET A 44 5.58 4.59 -16.74
C MET A 44 5.15 3.48 -15.78
N VAL A 45 5.18 2.24 -16.26
CA VAL A 45 4.76 1.07 -15.47
C VAL A 45 5.73 -0.05 -15.72
N VAL A 46 6.33 -0.55 -14.64
CA VAL A 46 7.08 -1.80 -14.59
C VAL A 46 6.08 -2.94 -14.38
N THR A 47 6.16 -3.94 -15.26
CA THR A 47 5.25 -5.09 -15.27
C THR A 47 5.92 -6.37 -14.80
N ASN A 48 7.22 -6.51 -15.04
CA ASN A 48 8.00 -7.65 -14.58
C ASN A 48 9.48 -7.27 -14.45
N VAL A 49 10.21 -7.98 -13.59
CA VAL A 49 11.64 -7.85 -13.41
C VAL A 49 12.26 -9.24 -13.28
N ASP A 50 13.17 -9.57 -14.18
CA ASP A 50 13.98 -10.78 -14.09
C ASP A 50 15.44 -10.41 -13.73
N TYR A 51 16.13 -11.29 -13.02
CA TYR A 51 17.53 -11.10 -12.65
C TYR A 51 18.37 -12.32 -13.00
N ASP A 52 19.37 -12.11 -13.86
CA ASP A 52 20.40 -13.09 -14.16
C ASP A 52 21.55 -12.95 -13.14
N THR A 53 21.63 -13.93 -12.25
CA THR A 53 22.67 -14.00 -11.20
C THR A 53 24.06 -14.22 -11.77
N ALA A 54 24.20 -14.95 -12.89
CA ALA A 54 25.48 -15.23 -13.52
C ALA A 54 26.01 -13.99 -14.26
N ALA A 55 25.13 -13.31 -15.00
CA ALA A 55 25.47 -12.08 -15.71
C ALA A 55 25.38 -10.82 -14.83
N LYS A 56 24.93 -10.94 -13.58
CA LYS A 56 24.64 -9.83 -12.65
C LYS A 56 23.80 -8.72 -13.31
N THR A 57 22.79 -9.13 -14.08
CA THR A 57 22.03 -8.23 -14.96
C THR A 57 20.53 -8.35 -14.70
N PHE A 58 19.87 -7.21 -14.55
CA PHE A 58 18.42 -7.06 -14.46
C PHE A 58 17.82 -6.83 -15.85
N PHE A 59 16.72 -7.53 -16.12
CA PHE A 59 15.85 -7.35 -17.26
C PHE A 59 14.50 -6.84 -16.76
N ILE A 60 14.20 -5.59 -17.04
CA ILE A 60 13.03 -4.87 -16.52
C ILE A 60 12.06 -4.67 -17.68
N TYR A 61 10.84 -5.17 -17.55
CA TYR A 61 9.81 -5.13 -18.60
C TYR A 61 8.67 -4.24 -18.20
N GLY A 62 8.12 -3.49 -19.15
CA GLY A 62 7.05 -2.55 -18.86
C GLY A 62 6.58 -1.77 -20.06
N ARG A 63 6.07 -0.58 -19.79
CA ARG A 63 5.60 0.37 -20.81
C ARG A 63 5.97 1.79 -20.44
N ASN A 64 6.11 2.63 -21.46
CA ASN A 64 6.41 4.06 -21.34
C ASN A 64 7.73 4.36 -20.61
N PHE A 65 8.75 3.52 -20.79
CA PHE A 65 10.12 3.85 -20.35
C PHE A 65 10.72 5.03 -21.14
N GLY A 66 10.13 5.36 -22.30
CA GLY A 66 10.51 6.53 -23.09
C GLY A 66 11.89 6.39 -23.74
N ALA A 67 12.36 7.48 -24.35
CA ALA A 67 13.68 7.54 -25.00
C ALA A 67 14.79 8.11 -24.08
N VAL A 68 14.41 8.59 -22.89
CA VAL A 68 15.33 9.20 -21.92
C VAL A 68 16.07 8.09 -21.17
N SER A 69 17.34 8.30 -20.84
CA SER A 69 18.12 7.32 -20.06
C SER A 69 17.54 7.19 -18.65
N PRO A 70 16.97 6.02 -18.27
CA PRO A 70 16.42 5.83 -16.94
C PRO A 70 17.54 5.80 -15.90
N VAL A 71 17.20 6.24 -14.69
CA VAL A 71 17.94 5.91 -13.47
C VAL A 71 17.28 4.69 -12.88
N VAL A 72 18.05 3.60 -12.75
CA VAL A 72 17.61 2.39 -12.07
C VAL A 72 18.40 2.27 -10.77
N THR A 73 17.70 2.20 -9.65
CA THR A 73 18.28 2.12 -8.31
C THR A 73 17.78 0.89 -7.59
N LEU A 74 18.64 0.31 -6.75
CA LEU A 74 18.33 -0.83 -5.92
C LEU A 74 18.55 -0.45 -4.45
N ALA A 75 17.61 -0.85 -3.59
CA ALA A 75 17.62 -0.53 -2.16
C ALA A 75 17.75 0.97 -1.84
N GLY A 76 17.30 1.84 -2.75
CA GLY A 76 17.30 3.30 -2.60
C GLY A 76 18.65 4.01 -2.80
N GLU A 77 19.77 3.29 -2.76
CA GLU A 77 21.11 3.91 -2.80
C GLU A 77 22.01 3.35 -3.91
N LEU A 78 21.79 2.12 -4.36
CA LEU A 78 22.66 1.47 -5.34
C LEU A 78 22.20 1.75 -6.77
N SER A 79 22.87 2.66 -7.47
CA SER A 79 22.63 2.90 -8.89
C SER A 79 23.15 1.77 -9.77
N LEU A 80 22.28 1.25 -10.64
CA LEU A 80 22.60 0.23 -11.62
C LEU A 80 23.08 0.87 -12.93
N ILE A 81 23.92 0.14 -13.66
CA ILE A 81 24.46 0.59 -14.95
C ILE A 81 23.48 0.19 -16.05
N VAL A 82 22.73 1.16 -16.58
CA VAL A 82 21.80 0.92 -17.70
C VAL A 82 22.59 0.66 -18.97
N ARG A 83 22.46 -0.55 -19.51
CA ARG A 83 23.13 -1.01 -20.74
C ARG A 83 22.24 -0.86 -21.97
N GLN A 84 20.94 -1.03 -21.79
CA GLN A 84 19.95 -0.85 -22.85
C GLN A 84 18.70 -0.19 -22.29
N ASN A 85 18.12 0.70 -23.07
CA ASN A 85 16.86 1.36 -22.77
C ASN A 85 15.97 1.31 -24.03
N GLN A 86 14.87 0.59 -23.94
CA GLN A 86 13.83 0.52 -24.95
C GLN A 86 12.51 0.89 -24.32
N ASN A 87 11.52 1.26 -25.14
CA ASN A 87 10.23 1.73 -24.63
C ASN A 87 9.48 0.72 -23.75
N THR A 88 9.77 -0.58 -23.90
CA THR A 88 9.14 -1.68 -23.17
C THR A 88 10.11 -2.54 -22.36
N SER A 89 11.42 -2.28 -22.45
CA SER A 89 12.43 -3.05 -21.71
C SER A 89 13.67 -2.25 -21.37
N ILE A 90 14.19 -2.42 -20.15
CA ILE A 90 15.46 -1.86 -19.69
C ILE A 90 16.38 -3.02 -19.29
N VAL A 91 17.64 -2.96 -19.69
CA VAL A 91 18.68 -3.89 -19.23
C VAL A 91 19.65 -3.11 -18.36
N ALA A 92 19.76 -3.47 -17.08
CA ALA A 92 20.58 -2.77 -16.11
C ALA A 92 21.49 -3.74 -15.36
N ALA A 93 22.80 -3.47 -15.32
CA ALA A 93 23.77 -4.35 -14.69
C ALA A 93 24.22 -3.82 -13.32
N LEU A 94 24.48 -4.74 -12.40
CA LEU A 94 25.16 -4.40 -11.16
C LEU A 94 26.61 -4.01 -11.44
N PRO A 95 27.16 -3.05 -10.67
CA PRO A 95 28.59 -2.84 -10.65
C PRO A 95 29.31 -4.14 -10.27
N SER A 96 30.46 -4.42 -10.90
CA SER A 96 31.16 -5.70 -10.82
C SER A 96 31.50 -6.14 -9.39
N PHE A 97 31.77 -5.16 -8.52
CA PHE A 97 32.14 -5.31 -7.11
C PHE A 97 30.94 -5.64 -6.20
N VAL A 98 29.71 -5.49 -6.67
CA VAL A 98 28.52 -5.80 -5.88
C VAL A 98 28.16 -7.27 -6.05
N SER A 99 27.84 -7.92 -4.92
CA SER A 99 27.14 -9.19 -4.88
C SER A 99 25.84 -9.01 -4.12
N LEU A 100 24.72 -9.42 -4.71
CA LEU A 100 23.44 -9.40 -4.02
C LEU A 100 23.25 -10.74 -3.30
N PRO A 101 23.21 -10.77 -1.96
CA PRO A 101 22.79 -11.97 -1.24
C PRO A 101 21.33 -12.30 -1.53
N SER A 102 20.91 -13.51 -1.18
CA SER A 102 19.48 -13.86 -1.15
C SER A 102 18.75 -12.91 -0.19
N GLY A 103 17.62 -12.37 -0.62
CA GLY A 103 16.88 -11.37 0.14
C GLY A 103 15.90 -10.61 -0.74
N SER A 104 15.10 -9.75 -0.09
CA SER A 104 14.17 -8.86 -0.77
C SER A 104 14.80 -7.48 -0.95
N TYR A 105 14.65 -6.91 -2.15
CA TYR A 105 15.18 -5.61 -2.50
C TYR A 105 14.10 -4.78 -3.20
N LEU A 106 14.08 -3.48 -2.91
CA LEU A 106 13.27 -2.53 -3.65
C LEU A 106 14.05 -2.06 -4.87
N LEU A 107 13.55 -2.34 -6.07
CA LEU A 107 14.06 -1.80 -7.32
C LEU A 107 13.21 -0.57 -7.70
N THR A 108 13.84 0.56 -7.96
CA THR A 108 13.17 1.77 -8.41
C THR A 108 13.66 2.14 -9.81
N VAL A 109 12.73 2.46 -10.70
CA VAL A 109 12.98 2.96 -12.05
C VAL A 109 12.48 4.39 -12.12
N SER A 110 13.29 5.30 -12.64
CA SER A 110 12.98 6.72 -12.80
C SER A 110 13.42 7.19 -14.17
N VAL A 111 12.50 7.75 -14.96
CA VAL A 111 12.84 8.39 -16.25
C VAL A 111 12.78 9.93 -16.19
N GLY A 112 12.46 10.47 -15.02
CA GLY A 112 12.44 11.91 -14.74
C GLY A 112 11.87 12.22 -13.36
N SER A 113 11.60 13.50 -13.11
CA SER A 113 11.24 14.00 -11.76
C SER A 113 9.76 13.88 -11.42
N GLU A 114 8.91 13.53 -12.39
CA GLU A 114 7.46 13.50 -12.21
C GLU A 114 6.99 12.16 -11.65
N VAL A 115 5.92 12.16 -10.85
CA VAL A 115 5.42 10.93 -10.20
C VAL A 115 5.07 9.83 -11.21
N TYR A 116 4.52 10.19 -12.37
CA TYR A 116 4.16 9.25 -13.44
C TYR A 116 5.35 8.75 -14.26
N GLN A 117 6.56 9.22 -13.98
CA GLN A 117 7.82 8.80 -14.58
C GLN A 117 8.64 7.89 -13.65
N ASN A 118 8.04 7.50 -12.52
CA ASN A 118 8.68 6.69 -11.49
C ASN A 118 7.82 5.47 -11.17
N ASP A 119 8.48 4.33 -10.95
CA ASP A 119 7.83 3.11 -10.48
C ASP A 119 8.79 2.31 -9.61
N SER A 120 8.26 1.53 -8.67
CA SER A 120 9.06 0.72 -7.74
C SER A 120 8.51 -0.68 -7.63
N PHE A 121 9.41 -1.66 -7.57
CA PHE A 121 9.09 -3.07 -7.64
C PHE A 121 9.90 -3.86 -6.60
N ASP A 122 9.22 -4.67 -5.82
CA ASP A 122 9.85 -5.56 -4.86
C ASP A 122 10.36 -6.82 -5.59
N ILE A 123 11.67 -7.05 -5.53
CA ILE A 123 12.30 -8.26 -6.05
C ILE A 123 12.75 -9.14 -4.89
N THR A 124 12.58 -10.45 -5.00
CA THR A 124 13.09 -11.42 -4.02
C THR A 124 14.04 -12.38 -4.69
N LEU A 125 15.29 -12.38 -4.24
CA LEU A 125 16.33 -13.29 -4.71
C LEU A 125 16.39 -14.53 -3.80
N GLY A 126 16.11 -15.70 -4.38
CA GLY A 126 16.28 -16.98 -3.70
C GLY A 126 17.75 -17.40 -3.58
N ALA A 127 18.03 -18.36 -2.71
CA ALA A 127 19.35 -18.99 -2.66
C ALA A 127 19.64 -19.75 -3.98
N VAL A 128 20.89 -19.71 -4.43
CA VAL A 128 21.33 -20.50 -5.61
C VAL A 128 21.11 -21.97 -5.31
N GLY A 129 20.36 -22.67 -6.17
CA GLY A 129 20.13 -24.11 -6.03
C GLY A 129 21.45 -24.91 -6.09
N PRO A 130 21.51 -26.11 -5.47
CA PRO A 130 22.72 -26.92 -5.50
C PRO A 130 23.16 -27.21 -6.95
N GLN A 131 24.48 -27.25 -7.17
CA GLN A 131 25.05 -27.59 -8.47
C GLN A 131 24.50 -28.93 -8.95
N GLY A 132 23.98 -28.98 -10.18
CA GLY A 132 23.49 -30.22 -10.79
C GLY A 132 24.56 -31.30 -10.79
N PRO A 133 24.18 -32.58 -10.68
CA PRO A 133 25.15 -33.68 -10.63
C PRO A 133 26.07 -33.65 -11.87
N LYS A 134 27.34 -33.99 -11.67
CA LYS A 134 28.33 -34.11 -12.74
C LYS A 134 27.77 -35.07 -13.81
N GLY A 135 27.71 -34.62 -15.06
CA GLY A 135 27.24 -35.44 -16.17
C GLY A 135 28.00 -36.77 -16.24
N GLU A 136 27.27 -37.85 -16.55
CA GLU A 136 27.86 -39.19 -16.70
C GLU A 136 29.00 -39.18 -17.72
N SER A 137 30.00 -40.04 -17.52
CA SER A 137 31.09 -40.21 -18.47
C SER A 137 30.53 -40.66 -19.81
N GLY A 138 30.99 -40.03 -20.90
CA GLY A 138 30.52 -40.35 -22.24
C GLY A 138 30.68 -41.84 -22.58
N PRO A 139 29.89 -42.36 -23.53
CA PRO A 139 29.95 -43.75 -23.92
C PRO A 139 31.37 -44.13 -24.37
N MET A 140 31.78 -45.37 -24.07
CA MET A 140 33.04 -45.93 -24.57
C MET A 140 33.05 -45.85 -26.10
N GLY A 141 34.16 -45.36 -26.66
CA GLY A 141 34.29 -45.15 -28.11
C GLY A 141 34.03 -46.44 -28.91
N PRO A 142 33.60 -46.33 -30.17
CA PRO A 142 33.34 -47.50 -31.01
C PRO A 142 34.58 -48.40 -31.06
N GLN A 143 34.35 -49.71 -30.96
CA GLN A 143 35.38 -50.72 -31.05
C GLN A 143 36.16 -50.56 -32.37
N GLY A 144 37.49 -50.47 -32.30
CA GLY A 144 38.35 -50.33 -33.48
C GLY A 144 38.10 -51.46 -34.49
N GLU A 145 38.17 -51.13 -35.78
CA GLU A 145 37.94 -52.09 -36.86
C GLU A 145 38.85 -53.32 -36.71
N LYS A 146 38.25 -54.49 -36.93
CA LYS A 146 38.89 -55.79 -36.83
C LYS A 146 40.04 -55.89 -37.82
N GLY A 147 41.27 -56.08 -37.34
CA GLY A 147 42.39 -56.45 -38.19
C GLY A 147 42.10 -57.74 -38.98
N GLU A 148 42.58 -57.80 -40.23
CA GLU A 148 42.37 -58.93 -41.13
C GLU A 148 42.86 -60.26 -40.52
N ARG A 149 42.10 -61.32 -40.82
CA ARG A 149 42.14 -62.65 -40.20
C ARG A 149 43.47 -63.39 -40.45
N GLY A 150 44.08 -63.88 -39.38
CA GLY A 150 44.81 -65.15 -39.36
C GLY A 150 43.93 -66.24 -38.74
N ASP A 151 43.87 -67.43 -39.34
CA ASP A 151 42.98 -68.52 -38.90
C ASP A 151 43.45 -69.16 -37.58
N SER A 152 42.57 -69.26 -36.56
CA SER A 152 42.32 -70.45 -35.71
C SER A 152 41.48 -70.18 -34.44
N GLY A 153 40.50 -71.06 -34.17
CA GLY A 153 39.83 -71.30 -32.87
C GLY A 153 38.35 -70.85 -32.75
N PRO A 154 37.38 -71.73 -32.41
CA PRO A 154 35.98 -71.32 -32.19
C PRO A 154 35.84 -70.49 -30.90
N ILE A 155 35.26 -69.30 -31.04
CA ILE A 155 35.01 -68.34 -29.95
C ILE A 155 33.82 -68.83 -29.10
N GLY A 156 33.97 -68.79 -27.77
CA GLY A 156 32.89 -69.14 -26.83
C GLY A 156 31.67 -68.21 -26.95
N PRO A 157 30.46 -68.67 -26.58
CA PRO A 157 29.25 -67.87 -26.72
C PRO A 157 29.34 -66.56 -25.93
N GLN A 158 28.92 -65.47 -26.57
CA GLN A 158 28.88 -64.14 -26.00
C GLN A 158 27.91 -64.10 -24.81
N GLY A 159 28.36 -63.56 -23.66
CA GLY A 159 27.54 -63.42 -22.46
C GLY A 159 26.32 -62.53 -22.69
N GLU A 160 25.19 -62.88 -22.05
CA GLU A 160 23.93 -62.14 -22.17
C GLU A 160 24.07 -60.69 -21.71
N LYS A 161 23.43 -59.79 -22.45
CA LYS A 161 23.44 -58.34 -22.20
C LYS A 161 22.72 -58.05 -20.89
N GLY A 162 23.41 -57.42 -19.94
CA GLY A 162 22.80 -57.01 -18.67
C GLY A 162 21.57 -56.13 -18.89
N GLU A 163 20.51 -56.40 -18.12
CA GLU A 163 19.26 -55.64 -18.18
C GLU A 163 19.48 -54.17 -17.80
N LYS A 164 18.69 -53.29 -18.43
CA LYS A 164 18.76 -51.84 -18.23
C LYS A 164 18.31 -51.53 -16.81
N GLY A 165 19.16 -50.86 -16.02
CA GLY A 165 18.80 -50.38 -14.68
C GLY A 165 17.55 -49.48 -14.72
N GLU A 166 16.66 -49.65 -13.76
CA GLU A 166 15.45 -48.84 -13.63
C GLU A 166 15.78 -47.35 -13.42
N PRO A 167 14.93 -46.41 -13.91
CA PRO A 167 15.10 -44.99 -13.66
C PRO A 167 15.17 -44.68 -12.15
N GLY A 168 16.12 -43.83 -11.75
CA GLY A 168 16.22 -43.35 -10.37
C GLY A 168 14.95 -42.62 -9.92
N MET A 169 14.57 -42.80 -8.65
CA MET A 169 13.39 -42.17 -8.06
C MET A 169 13.53 -40.64 -8.08
N ALA A 170 12.41 -39.94 -8.29
CA ALA A 170 12.36 -38.48 -8.24
C ALA A 170 12.81 -37.97 -6.85
N GLY A 171 13.58 -36.88 -6.84
CA GLY A 171 14.04 -36.25 -5.61
C GLY A 171 12.89 -35.74 -4.75
N SER A 172 13.07 -35.73 -3.43
CA SER A 172 12.09 -35.18 -2.49
C SER A 172 11.87 -33.68 -2.72
N GLN A 173 10.62 -33.25 -2.62
CA GLN A 173 10.26 -31.82 -2.67
C GLN A 173 11.02 -31.02 -1.59
N GLY A 174 11.51 -29.83 -1.93
CA GLY A 174 12.21 -28.94 -1.00
C GLY A 174 11.30 -28.41 0.12
N PRO A 175 11.89 -27.86 1.20
CA PRO A 175 11.12 -27.32 2.31
C PRO A 175 10.26 -26.13 1.87
N VAL A 176 9.05 -26.03 2.41
CA VAL A 176 8.14 -24.90 2.18
C VAL A 176 8.76 -23.64 2.79
N GLY A 177 8.83 -22.54 2.02
CA GLY A 177 9.33 -21.24 2.48
C GLY A 177 8.51 -20.63 3.63
N LEU A 178 9.10 -19.69 4.36
CA LEU A 178 8.43 -18.91 5.41
C LEU A 178 7.88 -17.61 4.84
N SER A 179 6.75 -17.14 5.37
CA SER A 179 6.11 -15.89 4.95
C SER A 179 6.79 -14.69 5.60
N VAL A 180 6.91 -13.57 4.89
CA VAL A 180 7.28 -12.27 5.46
C VAL A 180 6.01 -11.45 5.60
N LEU A 181 5.80 -10.87 6.78
CA LEU A 181 4.63 -10.06 7.08
C LEU A 181 5.05 -8.63 7.40
N ALA A 182 4.21 -7.68 6.97
CA ALA A 182 4.32 -6.29 7.35
C ALA A 182 3.06 -5.89 8.11
N LYS A 183 3.24 -5.23 9.25
CA LYS A 183 2.17 -4.70 10.09
C LYS A 183 2.33 -3.20 10.21
N THR A 184 1.26 -2.47 9.93
CA THR A 184 1.20 -1.03 10.13
C THR A 184 0.37 -0.70 11.35
N THR A 185 0.86 0.22 12.17
CA THR A 185 0.13 0.73 13.33
C THR A 185 0.24 2.25 13.37
N HIS A 186 -0.71 2.90 14.01
CA HIS A 186 -0.66 4.35 14.19
C HIS A 186 0.47 4.71 15.15
N GLU A 187 1.32 5.65 14.75
CA GLU A 187 2.34 6.26 15.61
C GLU A 187 1.85 7.62 16.09
N ALA A 188 1.70 7.77 17.39
CA ALA A 188 1.29 9.03 18.00
C ALA A 188 2.41 10.10 17.88
N ALA A 189 2.03 11.37 18.05
CA ALA A 189 3.01 12.45 18.19
C ALA A 189 3.97 12.15 19.37
N GLY A 190 5.27 12.17 19.12
CA GLY A 190 6.26 11.81 20.13
C GLY A 190 7.68 11.69 19.58
N GLY A 191 8.48 10.83 20.23
CA GLY A 191 9.91 10.70 19.96
C GLY A 191 10.25 10.26 18.53
N ASN A 192 9.37 9.50 17.88
CA ASN A 192 9.59 9.01 16.51
C ASN A 192 9.02 9.95 15.44
N CYS A 193 7.87 10.59 15.69
CA CYS A 193 7.21 11.51 14.77
C CYS A 193 6.68 12.75 15.49
N ALA A 194 7.01 13.96 15.00
CA ALA A 194 6.67 15.21 15.67
C ALA A 194 5.15 15.52 15.72
N THR A 195 4.38 15.08 14.72
CA THR A 195 2.95 15.39 14.57
C THR A 195 2.06 14.16 14.75
N SER A 196 2.39 13.10 14.03
CA SER A 196 1.84 11.74 14.08
C SER A 196 2.40 10.99 12.87
N GLY A 197 2.20 9.69 12.80
CA GLY A 197 2.65 8.93 11.65
C GLY A 197 2.09 7.51 11.61
N THR A 198 2.74 6.70 10.81
CA THR A 198 2.52 5.26 10.72
C THR A 198 3.81 4.54 11.06
N LYS A 199 3.74 3.63 12.03
CA LYS A 199 4.81 2.68 12.35
C LYS A 199 4.65 1.46 11.47
N VAL A 200 5.71 1.09 10.76
CA VAL A 200 5.78 -0.08 9.87
C VAL A 200 6.73 -1.10 10.47
N GLU A 201 6.20 -2.25 10.85
CA GLU A 201 6.92 -3.38 11.43
C GLU A 201 7.00 -4.50 10.41
N VAL A 202 8.19 -5.09 10.23
CA VAL A 202 8.42 -6.17 9.27
C VAL A 202 9.10 -7.34 9.97
N GLY A 203 8.67 -8.55 9.67
CA GLY A 203 9.24 -9.77 10.24
C GLY A 203 8.88 -11.03 9.49
N VAL A 204 9.55 -12.13 9.84
CA VAL A 204 9.28 -13.46 9.27
C VAL A 204 8.28 -14.16 10.17
N ASP A 205 7.20 -14.65 9.58
CA ASP A 205 6.21 -15.49 10.25
C ASP A 205 6.81 -16.89 10.46
N VAL A 206 7.37 -17.10 11.65
CA VAL A 206 8.09 -18.33 11.99
C VAL A 206 7.09 -19.44 12.29
N ASN A 207 5.96 -19.09 12.90
CA ASN A 207 4.96 -20.06 13.35
C ASN A 207 3.88 -20.36 12.28
N ARG A 208 3.90 -19.65 11.15
CA ARG A 208 3.01 -19.79 9.98
C ARG A 208 1.54 -19.52 10.30
N ASN A 209 1.26 -18.66 11.27
CA ASN A 209 -0.11 -18.30 11.63
C ASN A 209 -0.65 -17.09 10.82
N ALA A 210 0.16 -16.54 9.91
CA ALA A 210 -0.14 -15.37 9.09
C ALA A 210 -0.39 -14.07 9.88
N ILE A 211 0.10 -13.99 11.12
CA ILE A 211 -0.01 -12.82 11.99
C ILE A 211 1.39 -12.42 12.45
N LEU A 212 1.78 -11.16 12.23
CA LEU A 212 3.08 -10.69 12.70
C LEU A 212 3.05 -10.40 14.21
N GLU A 213 3.69 -11.26 14.98
CA GLU A 213 3.81 -11.17 16.43
C GLU A 213 5.02 -10.33 16.86
N ILE A 214 5.00 -9.80 18.08
CA ILE A 214 6.09 -8.94 18.58
C ILE A 214 7.45 -9.66 18.65
N SER A 215 7.45 -10.98 18.83
CA SER A 215 8.65 -11.82 18.81
C SER A 215 9.21 -12.05 17.41
N GLU A 216 8.40 -11.84 16.37
CA GLU A 216 8.76 -12.04 14.97
C GLU A 216 9.19 -10.74 14.30
N VAL A 217 8.81 -9.59 14.88
CA VAL A 217 9.19 -8.27 14.39
C VAL A 217 10.70 -8.09 14.45
N ASN A 218 11.27 -7.72 13.31
CA ASN A 218 12.65 -7.28 13.23
C ASN A 218 12.73 -5.77 13.54
N SER A 219 13.25 -5.44 14.71
CA SER A 219 13.37 -4.03 15.15
C SER A 219 14.29 -3.20 14.26
N SER A 220 15.28 -3.81 13.60
CA SER A 220 16.19 -3.10 12.66
C SER A 220 15.51 -2.71 11.35
N LEU A 221 14.39 -3.36 11.00
CA LEU A 221 13.59 -3.05 9.82
C LEU A 221 12.38 -2.17 10.14
N THR A 222 12.14 -1.86 11.43
CA THR A 222 11.03 -1.02 11.83
C THR A 222 11.25 0.41 11.33
N ARG A 223 10.28 0.93 10.58
CA ARG A 223 10.33 2.28 9.98
C ARG A 223 9.15 3.12 10.45
N TYR A 224 9.38 4.43 10.59
CA TYR A 224 8.33 5.40 10.90
C TYR A 224 8.11 6.32 9.70
N VAL A 225 6.87 6.42 9.26
CA VAL A 225 6.43 7.34 8.21
C VAL A 225 5.68 8.48 8.89
N CYS A 226 6.33 9.64 9.02
CA CYS A 226 5.76 10.78 9.73
C CYS A 226 4.95 11.69 8.81
N ASN A 227 3.84 12.23 9.34
CA ASN A 227 3.03 13.21 8.66
C ASN A 227 3.77 14.56 8.59
N GLY A 228 3.66 15.24 7.45
CA GLY A 228 4.19 16.59 7.29
C GLY A 228 3.57 17.57 8.29
N ALA A 229 4.32 18.59 8.68
CA ALA A 229 3.76 19.71 9.43
C ALA A 229 2.65 20.36 8.59
N VAL A 230 1.54 20.75 9.22
CA VAL A 230 0.54 21.60 8.58
C VAL A 230 1.27 22.87 8.14
N GLY A 231 1.23 23.18 6.84
CA GLY A 231 1.85 24.40 6.31
C GLY A 231 1.28 25.63 7.02
N PRO A 232 2.01 26.76 7.02
CA PRO A 232 1.47 28.00 7.54
C PRO A 232 0.12 28.27 6.86
N ALA A 233 -0.88 28.71 7.64
CA ALA A 233 -2.12 29.18 7.05
C ALA A 233 -1.77 30.24 6.01
N GLY A 234 -2.25 30.07 4.78
CA GLY A 234 -1.97 31.03 3.72
C GLY A 234 -2.41 32.42 4.18
N ASP A 235 -1.59 33.43 3.87
CA ASP A 235 -1.94 34.82 4.17
C ASP A 235 -3.35 35.09 3.68
N GLN A 236 -4.21 35.59 4.57
CA GLN A 236 -5.54 36.02 4.18
C GLN A 236 -5.35 37.01 3.02
N GLY A 237 -5.88 36.66 1.84
CA GLY A 237 -5.73 37.48 0.65
C GLY A 237 -6.09 38.92 0.97
N VAL A 238 -5.23 39.86 0.58
CA VAL A 238 -5.49 41.29 0.73
C VAL A 238 -6.93 41.56 0.29
N PRO A 239 -7.79 42.14 1.15
CA PRO A 239 -9.10 42.57 0.72
C PRO A 239 -8.94 43.36 -0.58
N GLY A 240 -9.63 42.93 -1.63
CA GLY A 240 -9.54 43.60 -2.93
C GLY A 240 -9.80 45.10 -2.75
N PRO A 241 -9.17 45.98 -3.56
CA PRO A 241 -9.44 47.41 -3.47
C PRO A 241 -10.94 47.63 -3.51
N GLN A 242 -11.47 48.30 -2.49
CA GLN A 242 -12.88 48.65 -2.45
C GLN A 242 -13.20 49.40 -3.74
N GLY A 243 -14.01 48.79 -4.60
CA GLY A 243 -14.43 49.42 -5.85
C GLY A 243 -15.01 50.79 -5.56
N ALA A 244 -14.70 51.77 -6.41
CA ALA A 244 -15.29 53.10 -6.30
C ALA A 244 -16.79 52.97 -6.09
N GLN A 245 -17.31 53.59 -5.03
CA GLN A 245 -18.72 53.53 -4.70
C GLN A 245 -19.51 54.04 -5.90
N GLY A 246 -20.18 53.13 -6.61
CA GLY A 246 -21.08 53.49 -7.70
C GLY A 246 -22.19 54.40 -7.17
N PRO A 247 -22.81 55.24 -8.01
CA PRO A 247 -24.01 55.97 -7.61
C PRO A 247 -25.01 54.94 -7.05
N LYS A 248 -25.59 55.26 -5.89
CA LYS A 248 -26.54 54.40 -5.19
C LYS A 248 -27.67 54.01 -6.16
N GLY A 249 -27.57 52.80 -6.71
CA GLY A 249 -28.64 52.19 -7.49
C GLY A 249 -29.73 51.73 -6.53
N ASP A 250 -30.98 51.81 -6.97
CA ASP A 250 -32.09 51.25 -6.22
C ASP A 250 -31.83 49.76 -5.97
N GLN A 251 -31.90 49.37 -4.70
CA GLN A 251 -31.62 48.02 -4.23
C GLN A 251 -32.64 47.06 -4.85
N GLY A 252 -32.17 46.18 -5.75
CA GLY A 252 -32.95 45.02 -6.18
C GLY A 252 -33.31 44.16 -4.97
N VAL A 253 -34.55 43.66 -4.92
CA VAL A 253 -35.11 42.95 -3.76
C VAL A 253 -34.18 41.79 -3.36
N PRO A 254 -33.56 41.83 -2.17
CA PRO A 254 -32.83 40.69 -1.64
C PRO A 254 -33.81 39.54 -1.40
N GLY A 255 -33.45 38.32 -1.82
CA GLY A 255 -34.18 37.14 -1.38
C GLY A 255 -34.25 37.12 0.14
N THR A 256 -35.45 36.89 0.68
CA THR A 256 -35.71 36.89 2.13
C THR A 256 -34.71 36.00 2.87
N PRO A 257 -33.88 36.52 3.79
CA PRO A 257 -33.06 35.68 4.65
C PRO A 257 -34.00 34.84 5.52
N LYS A 258 -33.81 33.51 5.53
CA LYS A 258 -34.51 32.63 6.46
C LYS A 258 -34.14 33.05 7.88
N SER A 259 -35.11 33.51 8.64
CA SER A 259 -34.90 33.95 10.02
C SER A 259 -34.89 32.74 10.95
N PHE A 260 -34.02 32.76 11.96
CA PHE A 260 -33.94 31.69 12.94
C PHE A 260 -34.59 32.17 14.22
N THR A 261 -35.56 31.41 14.74
CA THR A 261 -36.03 31.59 16.12
C THR A 261 -35.31 30.60 17.00
N CYS A 262 -34.74 31.04 18.12
CA CYS A 262 -34.03 30.17 19.06
C CYS A 262 -34.70 30.17 20.45
N LYS A 263 -34.69 29.01 21.11
CA LYS A 263 -35.17 28.81 22.48
C LYS A 263 -34.10 28.11 23.33
N MET A 264 -34.01 28.50 24.59
CA MET A 264 -33.19 27.78 25.57
C MET A 264 -34.01 26.67 26.22
N VAL A 265 -33.44 25.47 26.27
CA VAL A 265 -34.02 24.31 26.95
C VAL A 265 -33.09 23.88 28.07
N THR A 266 -33.65 23.66 29.26
CA THR A 266 -32.90 23.21 30.43
C THR A 266 -33.25 21.78 30.78
N GLY A 267 -32.23 20.97 31.03
CA GLY A 267 -32.34 19.61 31.53
C GLY A 267 -32.51 19.54 33.04
N VAL A 268 -32.68 18.32 33.54
CA VAL A 268 -32.66 18.01 34.98
C VAL A 268 -31.28 18.28 35.58
N SER A 269 -31.21 18.54 36.89
CA SER A 269 -29.93 18.69 37.60
C SER A 269 -29.51 17.36 38.20
N GLY A 270 -28.22 17.02 38.11
CA GLY A 270 -27.69 15.75 38.58
C GLY A 270 -26.32 15.39 38.01
N LYS A 271 -25.85 14.19 38.33
CA LYS A 271 -24.68 13.60 37.66
C LYS A 271 -25.14 13.05 36.31
N GLY A 272 -24.57 13.51 35.20
CA GLY A 272 -24.90 12.96 33.88
C GLY A 272 -26.14 13.58 33.21
N SER A 273 -26.52 14.81 33.57
CA SER A 273 -27.71 15.49 33.07
C SER A 273 -27.72 15.73 31.55
N SER A 274 -28.91 15.77 30.94
CA SER A 274 -29.09 16.07 29.52
C SER A 274 -30.27 17.01 29.24
N ALA A 275 -30.18 17.76 28.14
CA ALA A 275 -31.23 18.62 27.60
C ALA A 275 -31.44 18.28 26.11
N ALA A 276 -32.68 18.14 25.66
CA ALA A 276 -33.00 17.71 24.30
C ALA A 276 -33.91 18.71 23.56
N CYS A 277 -33.65 18.88 22.26
CA CYS A 277 -34.49 19.64 21.35
C CYS A 277 -35.51 18.70 20.69
N GLU A 278 -36.79 19.01 20.82
CA GLU A 278 -37.85 18.32 20.09
C GLU A 278 -37.90 18.77 18.63
N SER A 279 -38.24 17.83 17.73
CA SER A 279 -38.50 18.16 16.32
C SER A 279 -39.62 19.21 16.22
N PRO A 280 -39.50 20.26 15.37
CA PRO A 280 -38.52 20.48 14.29
C PRO A 280 -37.28 21.30 14.68
N TRP A 281 -37.04 21.52 15.98
CA TRP A 281 -35.93 22.37 16.43
C TRP A 281 -34.61 21.60 16.37
N TYR A 282 -33.56 22.27 15.89
CA TYR A 282 -32.21 21.71 15.80
C TYR A 282 -31.29 22.37 16.83
N LEU A 283 -30.34 21.59 17.33
CA LEU A 283 -29.40 22.03 18.35
C LEU A 283 -28.28 22.85 17.71
N THR A 284 -28.04 24.07 18.21
CA THR A 284 -26.97 24.96 17.73
C THR A 284 -25.87 25.18 18.77
N GLY A 285 -26.12 24.81 20.02
CA GLY A 285 -25.13 24.85 21.10
C GLY A 285 -25.69 24.35 22.43
N GLY A 286 -24.83 24.23 23.43
CA GLY A 286 -25.20 23.85 24.79
C GLY A 286 -24.07 24.07 25.79
N GLY A 287 -24.39 24.07 27.08
CA GLY A 287 -23.45 24.27 28.18
C GLY A 287 -23.88 23.57 29.46
N CYS A 288 -22.90 23.27 30.31
CA CYS A 288 -23.14 22.71 31.64
C CYS A 288 -23.00 23.82 32.68
N ASN A 289 -23.96 23.89 33.60
CA ASN A 289 -24.00 24.97 34.57
C ASN A 289 -24.04 24.41 36.01
N PRO A 290 -23.00 24.64 36.83
CA PRO A 290 -23.02 24.31 38.25
C PRO A 290 -23.63 25.41 39.15
N GLY A 291 -24.03 26.59 38.62
CA GLY A 291 -24.47 27.71 39.47
C GLY A 291 -24.75 29.08 38.81
N GLY A 292 -25.27 29.13 37.58
CA GLY A 292 -25.73 30.36 36.91
C GLY A 292 -25.05 30.74 35.58
N ASN A 293 -23.85 30.21 35.26
CA ASN A 293 -23.14 30.55 34.02
C ASN A 293 -22.86 29.34 33.10
N MET A 294 -23.12 29.52 31.80
CA MET A 294 -22.93 28.50 30.75
C MET A 294 -21.45 28.36 30.38
N TYR A 295 -20.86 27.17 30.60
CA TYR A 295 -19.54 26.83 30.09
C TYR A 295 -19.57 25.45 29.41
N VAL A 296 -18.86 25.31 28.29
CA VAL A 296 -18.61 24.00 27.67
C VAL A 296 -17.42 23.39 28.40
N THR A 297 -17.62 22.25 29.08
CA THR A 297 -16.55 21.55 29.80
C THR A 297 -16.18 20.25 29.06
N HIS A 298 -15.00 19.70 29.37
CA HIS A 298 -14.41 18.53 28.68
C HIS A 298 -15.23 17.22 28.79
N ALA A 299 -16.35 17.22 29.52
CA ALA A 299 -17.23 16.06 29.69
C ALA A 299 -18.64 16.31 29.15
N SER A 300 -18.78 17.11 28.09
CA SER A 300 -20.05 17.29 27.37
C SER A 300 -19.99 16.72 25.94
N TRP A 301 -21.07 16.11 25.49
CA TRP A 301 -21.20 15.59 24.13
C TRP A 301 -22.61 15.83 23.57
N ILE A 302 -22.68 15.95 22.25
CA ILE A 302 -23.93 16.10 21.50
C ILE A 302 -24.24 14.77 20.81
N THR A 303 -25.48 14.30 20.92
CA THR A 303 -25.96 13.13 20.19
C THR A 303 -27.31 13.44 19.58
N GLY A 304 -27.34 13.63 18.26
CA GLY A 304 -28.52 14.11 17.56
C GLY A 304 -28.97 15.47 18.08
N ASN A 305 -30.22 15.56 18.55
CA ASN A 305 -30.80 16.77 19.13
C ASN A 305 -30.63 16.89 20.65
N MET A 306 -29.75 16.09 21.27
CA MET A 306 -29.56 16.07 22.72
C MET A 306 -28.16 16.52 23.12
N TYR A 307 -28.09 17.45 24.07
CA TYR A 307 -26.88 17.88 24.77
C TYR A 307 -26.76 17.14 26.11
N SER A 308 -25.61 16.51 26.39
CA SER A 308 -25.37 15.78 27.63
C SER A 308 -24.12 16.27 28.35
N CYS A 309 -24.17 16.26 29.69
CA CYS A 309 -23.10 16.70 30.59
C CYS A 309 -22.78 15.62 31.61
N ALA A 310 -21.54 15.13 31.66
CA ALA A 310 -21.05 14.27 32.72
C ALA A 310 -20.16 15.02 33.72
N SER A 311 -20.18 14.59 34.97
CA SER A 311 -19.25 15.04 36.01
C SER A 311 -18.47 13.84 36.53
N HIS A 312 -17.14 13.98 36.60
CA HIS A 312 -16.27 12.99 37.25
C HIS A 312 -16.23 13.16 38.77
N ALA A 313 -16.71 14.29 39.30
CA ALA A 313 -16.77 14.54 40.73
C ALA A 313 -18.05 13.92 41.32
N THR A 314 -17.88 13.12 42.37
CA THR A 314 -18.98 12.40 43.03
C THR A 314 -19.95 13.31 43.80
N THR A 315 -19.70 14.60 43.88
CA THR A 315 -20.54 15.58 44.59
C THR A 315 -21.03 16.74 43.72
N ALA A 316 -20.54 16.89 42.49
CA ALA A 316 -20.93 18.00 41.63
C ALA A 316 -22.24 17.69 40.88
N MET A 317 -23.28 18.46 41.16
CA MET A 317 -24.53 18.46 40.39
C MET A 317 -24.38 19.43 39.22
N LEU A 318 -24.67 18.97 38.01
CA LEU A 318 -24.65 19.78 36.80
C LEU A 318 -26.05 19.89 36.22
N GLN A 319 -26.40 21.07 35.75
CA GLN A 319 -27.58 21.27 34.92
C GLN A 319 -27.15 21.42 33.45
N ALA A 320 -27.72 20.59 32.57
CA ALA A 320 -27.51 20.71 31.13
C ALA A 320 -28.43 21.80 30.55
N GLN A 321 -27.89 22.66 29.69
CA GLN A 321 -28.64 23.68 28.97
C GLN A 321 -28.32 23.60 27.47
N ALA A 322 -29.32 23.72 26.61
CA ALA A 322 -29.17 23.66 25.16
C ALA A 322 -29.88 24.83 24.48
N ILE A 323 -29.28 25.33 23.39
CA ILE A 323 -29.89 26.33 22.50
C ILE A 323 -30.42 25.57 21.28
N CYS A 324 -31.74 25.61 21.13
CA CYS A 324 -32.46 24.98 20.02
C CYS A 324 -32.96 26.08 19.08
N CYS A 325 -32.66 26.01 17.79
CA CYS A 325 -33.15 26.96 16.81
C CYS A 325 -34.08 26.28 15.80
N LEU A 326 -34.97 27.07 15.20
CA LEU A 326 -35.89 26.66 14.13
C LEU A 326 -35.80 27.67 13.00
N MET A 327 -35.69 27.18 11.76
CA MET A 327 -35.82 28.01 10.57
C MET A 327 -37.29 28.41 10.39
N GLN A 328 -37.54 29.71 10.28
CA GLN A 328 -38.82 30.30 9.89
C GLN A 328 -38.85 30.58 8.39
#